data_AF-A0A7S9PWU9-F1
#
_entry.id   AF-A0A7S9PWU9-F1
#
_cell.length_a   1.000
_cell.length_b   1.000
_cell.length_c   1.000
_cell.angle_alpha   90.00
_cell.angle_beta   90.00
_cell.angle_gamma   90.00
#
_symmetry.space_group_name_H-M   'P 1'
#
loop_
_entity.id
_entity.type
_entity.pdbx_description
1 polymer ?
#
loop_
_entity_poly.entity_id
_entity_poly.type
_entity_poly.pdbx_seq_one_letter_code
_entity_poly.pdbx_strand_id
1 'polypeptide(L)'
;MATDGPLYEYISDVERLDGYRPGGYHPIQLNDKLQERYSIVEKLGHGSYSTIWLARDEKLSRYVAVKIGIADHNSKEAQILGQLSLCLVNDLSDRLIPPVLDRFELKGPNGTHSCLVTMPARCSLVEALKDYDLFPLDAARSLAAQLVMAVARVHRLGIVHGDIHLGNLLIQLPHEEIGKLTVKELFERYGDPEAQPVVRVDKQPITSPSVPAYAYTPAWLGKPAEDVTLSEAKLMLTDFGTAFSPAYETRLQSFTPRKIRPPETRFDPTTPLSYACDIWSLGCIIWEILGVRPFLDIFLPDLDDVTANQIDALGPLPDEWWDAWNGKWKRFAANGQPTEGRQPWTFNQRFEDAIQGPRRRLKRDTMSERESKAFCDMIKDILKFRPGERPTAEDMLRSQWMTEWAMRDAKKTWGPLALQVSDFKQYLSIPLLLWYYKEINKAGSLESDVDAFYLNFLKEVFTLRDNFGVEQESRPAKELGLSQRSDFTMRYIKNGDPKKVILCENKRREGESQTSIWTDALNQVVKYATLIRTEPGQNPNETLYLTVNVGTYPRFYELPGKSSTPKDWAPAGGRYYELANDEEEVWKLWNQIRDLVKSH
;
A
#
# COMPACT_ATOMS: atom_id res chain seq x y z
N MET A 1 6.28 33.82 15.81
CA MET A 1 5.32 34.90 15.53
C MET A 1 4.20 34.76 16.54
N ALA A 2 3.86 35.83 17.26
CA ALA A 2 2.72 35.82 18.18
C ALA A 2 1.45 35.53 17.38
N THR A 3 0.68 34.52 17.79
CA THR A 3 -0.61 34.17 17.20
C THR A 3 -1.64 35.18 17.70
N ASP A 4 -2.22 35.97 16.80
CA ASP A 4 -3.19 37.03 17.08
C ASP A 4 -4.60 36.48 17.41
N GLY A 5 -4.66 35.33 18.08
CA GLY A 5 -5.88 34.57 18.36
C GLY A 5 -5.98 34.11 19.82
N PRO A 6 -7.17 33.66 20.26
CA PRO A 6 -7.38 33.18 21.61
C PRO A 6 -6.47 31.98 21.92
N LEU A 7 -5.92 31.96 23.14
CA LEU A 7 -5.15 30.82 23.64
C LEU A 7 -6.08 29.83 24.34
N TYR A 8 -5.80 28.55 24.18
CA TYR A 8 -6.57 27.45 24.78
C TYR A 8 -5.74 26.72 25.83
N GLU A 9 -6.41 26.15 26.82
CA GLU A 9 -5.76 25.31 27.83
C GLU A 9 -5.15 24.08 27.16
N TYR A 10 -3.97 23.67 27.66
CA TYR A 10 -3.27 22.53 27.10
C TYR A 10 -4.04 21.24 27.39
N ILE A 11 -4.32 20.49 26.33
CA ILE A 11 -4.88 19.14 26.37
C ILE A 11 -3.78 18.20 25.88
N SER A 12 -3.46 17.17 26.66
CA SER A 12 -2.43 16.18 26.28
C SER A 12 -2.93 15.30 25.14
N ASP A 13 -2.01 14.90 24.25
CA ASP A 13 -2.24 13.87 23.23
C ASP A 13 -3.35 14.20 22.21
N VAL A 14 -3.57 15.50 21.94
CA VAL A 14 -4.46 15.99 20.87
C VAL A 14 -3.74 16.95 19.93
N GLU A 15 -4.36 17.26 18.78
CA GLU A 15 -3.82 18.28 17.88
C GLU A 15 -3.76 19.64 18.54
N ARG A 16 -2.82 20.44 18.05
CA ARG A 16 -2.62 21.81 18.49
C ARG A 16 -3.87 22.65 18.30
N LEU A 17 -4.47 23.05 19.41
CA LEU A 17 -5.72 23.83 19.43
C LEU A 17 -5.58 25.19 18.74
N ASP A 18 -4.38 25.79 18.76
CA ASP A 18 -4.07 27.02 18.03
C ASP A 18 -4.02 26.83 16.50
N GLY A 19 -4.03 25.59 16.03
CA GLY A 19 -4.19 25.22 14.63
C GLY A 19 -5.63 25.31 14.12
N TYR A 20 -6.63 25.48 14.99
CA TYR A 20 -8.03 25.70 14.60
C TYR A 20 -8.27 27.17 14.23
N ARG A 21 -7.89 27.53 13.01
CA ARG A 21 -7.94 28.89 12.46
C ARG A 21 -8.21 28.83 10.95
N PRO A 22 -8.54 29.95 10.28
CA PRO A 22 -8.57 29.98 8.82
C PRO A 22 -7.27 29.41 8.22
N GLY A 23 -7.40 28.46 7.30
CA GLY A 23 -6.29 27.69 6.71
C GLY A 23 -5.85 26.45 7.51
N GLY A 24 -6.32 26.30 8.73
CA GLY A 24 -5.93 25.26 9.68
C GLY A 24 -6.85 24.03 9.69
N TYR A 25 -6.97 23.37 10.86
CA TYR A 25 -7.76 22.14 11.03
C TYR A 25 -9.26 22.37 10.85
N HIS A 26 -10.01 21.34 10.46
CA HIS A 26 -11.47 21.37 10.46
C HIS A 26 -12.02 20.96 11.84
N PRO A 27 -12.92 21.74 12.47
CA PRO A 27 -13.54 21.36 13.74
C PRO A 27 -14.54 20.21 13.52
N ILE A 28 -14.20 19.01 14.01
CA ILE A 28 -15.04 17.81 13.96
C ILE A 28 -15.50 17.44 15.38
N GLN A 29 -16.72 16.93 15.50
CA GLN A 29 -17.30 16.31 16.69
C GLN A 29 -17.72 14.86 16.40
N LEU A 30 -17.84 14.05 17.45
CA LEU A 30 -18.43 12.72 17.31
C LEU A 30 -19.88 12.83 16.87
N ASN A 31 -20.31 11.84 16.08
CA ASN A 31 -21.62 11.79 15.41
C ASN A 31 -21.82 12.82 14.30
N ASP A 32 -20.83 13.66 13.99
CA ASP A 32 -20.87 14.46 12.77
C ASP A 32 -21.05 13.56 11.56
N LYS A 33 -21.88 14.00 10.61
CA LYS A 33 -22.17 13.26 9.39
C LYS A 33 -21.54 13.94 8.18
N LEU A 34 -20.50 13.33 7.62
CA LEU A 34 -19.80 13.85 6.45
C LEU A 34 -20.41 13.26 5.17
N GLN A 35 -20.69 14.13 4.19
CA GLN A 35 -21.27 13.75 2.88
C GLN A 35 -22.56 12.91 3.00
N GLU A 36 -23.35 13.12 4.06
CA GLU A 36 -24.56 12.33 4.38
C GLU A 36 -24.30 10.80 4.41
N ARG A 37 -23.06 10.38 4.65
CA ARG A 37 -22.63 8.98 4.53
C ARG A 37 -21.72 8.50 5.64
N TYR A 38 -20.76 9.33 6.05
CA TYR A 38 -19.73 8.95 7.00
C TYR A 38 -20.03 9.56 8.36
N SER A 39 -20.53 8.73 9.27
CA SER A 39 -20.84 9.16 10.64
C SER A 39 -19.60 8.98 11.51
N ILE A 40 -19.07 10.07 12.08
CA ILE A 40 -17.85 10.05 12.90
C ILE A 40 -18.11 9.29 14.20
N VAL A 41 -17.24 8.32 14.51
CA VAL A 41 -17.39 7.40 15.65
C VAL A 41 -16.33 7.65 16.71
N GLU A 42 -15.07 7.79 16.28
CA GLU A 42 -13.93 7.86 17.19
C GLU A 42 -12.76 8.56 16.49
N LYS A 43 -11.82 9.11 17.25
CA LYS A 43 -10.58 9.65 16.71
C LYS A 43 -9.49 8.59 16.67
N LEU A 44 -8.76 8.52 15.55
CA LEU A 44 -7.67 7.56 15.35
C LEU A 44 -6.28 8.18 15.43
N GLY A 45 -6.17 9.49 15.23
CA GLY A 45 -4.88 10.16 15.27
C GLY A 45 -4.91 11.57 14.74
N HIS A 46 -3.76 12.24 14.81
CA HIS A 46 -3.55 13.55 14.20
C HIS A 46 -2.08 13.73 13.81
N GLY A 47 -1.86 14.56 12.80
CA GLY A 47 -0.54 15.03 12.39
C GLY A 47 -0.54 16.55 12.28
N SER A 48 0.57 17.13 11.82
CA SER A 48 0.66 18.60 11.66
C SER A 48 -0.27 19.17 10.57
N TYR A 49 -0.75 18.32 9.66
CA TYR A 49 -1.50 18.72 8.47
C TYR A 49 -2.85 18.01 8.32
N SER A 50 -3.25 17.17 9.26
CA SER A 50 -4.53 16.46 9.20
C SER A 50 -4.96 15.87 10.54
N THR A 51 -6.26 15.64 10.70
CA THR A 51 -6.81 14.74 11.73
C THR A 51 -7.35 13.47 11.07
N ILE A 52 -7.35 12.35 11.80
CA ILE A 52 -7.79 11.04 11.29
C ILE A 52 -8.88 10.50 12.22
N TRP A 53 -10.01 10.14 11.63
CA TRP A 53 -11.21 9.72 12.36
C TRP A 53 -11.69 8.36 11.87
N LEU A 54 -12.14 7.51 12.79
CA LEU A 54 -12.94 6.35 12.48
C LEU A 54 -14.36 6.82 12.19
N ALA A 55 -14.91 6.39 11.06
CA ALA A 55 -16.28 6.67 10.69
C ALA A 55 -17.01 5.40 10.29
N ARG A 56 -18.32 5.36 10.51
CA ARG A 56 -19.21 4.35 9.95
C ARG A 56 -19.66 4.81 8.57
N ASP A 57 -19.30 4.07 7.52
CA ASP A 57 -19.87 4.23 6.19
C ASP A 57 -21.27 3.61 6.19
N GLU A 58 -22.30 4.45 6.28
CA GLU A 58 -23.69 3.99 6.36
C GLU A 58 -24.18 3.29 5.09
N LYS A 59 -23.59 3.63 3.94
CA LYS A 59 -23.97 3.04 2.65
C LYS A 59 -23.45 1.62 2.50
N LEU A 60 -22.21 1.37 2.92
CA LEU A 60 -21.57 0.06 2.80
C LEU A 60 -21.56 -0.72 4.12
N SER A 61 -22.14 -0.15 5.19
CA SER A 61 -22.23 -0.76 6.52
C SER A 61 -20.87 -1.29 7.03
N ARG A 62 -19.82 -0.47 6.91
CA ARG A 62 -18.46 -0.81 7.35
C ARG A 62 -17.77 0.37 8.02
N TYR A 63 -16.70 0.10 8.76
CA TYR A 63 -15.85 1.16 9.29
C TYR A 63 -14.78 1.59 8.27
N VAL A 64 -14.52 2.89 8.24
CA VAL A 64 -13.51 3.53 7.40
C VAL A 64 -12.67 4.50 8.24
N ALA A 65 -11.44 4.78 7.80
CA ALA A 65 -10.67 5.90 8.32
C ALA A 65 -10.85 7.10 7.39
N VAL A 66 -11.20 8.25 7.94
CA VAL A 66 -11.35 9.53 7.24
C VAL A 66 -10.22 10.44 7.69
N LYS A 67 -9.27 10.69 6.79
CA LYS A 67 -8.21 11.69 6.98
C LYS A 67 -8.73 13.03 6.46
N ILE A 68 -8.74 14.05 7.31
CA ILE A 68 -9.23 15.40 7.00
C ILE A 68 -8.02 16.33 7.04
N GLY A 69 -7.63 16.86 5.89
CA GLY A 69 -6.51 17.80 5.78
C GLY A 69 -6.82 19.19 6.37
N ILE A 70 -5.78 19.95 6.70
CA ILE A 70 -5.93 21.40 6.94
C ILE A 70 -6.31 22.12 5.64
N ALA A 71 -6.97 23.27 5.76
CA ALA A 71 -7.51 23.96 4.59
C ALA A 71 -6.45 24.56 3.64
N ASP A 72 -5.30 25.02 4.17
CA ASP A 72 -4.24 25.63 3.36
C ASP A 72 -3.22 24.62 2.81
N HIS A 73 -3.54 23.33 2.82
CA HIS A 73 -2.61 22.28 2.38
C HIS A 73 -3.12 21.52 1.15
N ASN A 74 -2.49 21.78 0.00
CA ASN A 74 -2.69 21.00 -1.22
C ASN A 74 -1.88 19.70 -1.17
N SER A 75 -2.49 18.64 -0.64
CA SER A 75 -1.86 17.31 -0.60
C SER A 75 -1.91 16.62 -1.96
N LYS A 76 -0.76 16.13 -2.45
CA LYS A 76 -0.68 15.21 -3.60
C LYS A 76 -0.97 13.75 -3.21
N GLU A 77 -1.13 13.47 -1.92
CA GLU A 77 -1.28 12.13 -1.36
C GLU A 77 -2.37 11.33 -2.05
N ALA A 78 -3.55 11.91 -2.24
CA ALA A 78 -4.65 11.22 -2.90
C ALA A 78 -4.25 10.84 -4.33
N GLN A 79 -3.66 11.74 -5.12
CA GLN A 79 -3.21 11.43 -6.48
C GLN A 79 -2.19 10.28 -6.49
N ILE A 80 -1.19 10.34 -5.61
CA ILE A 80 -0.16 9.32 -5.45
C ILE A 80 -0.76 7.96 -5.08
N LEU A 81 -1.61 7.91 -4.04
CA LEU A 81 -2.29 6.69 -3.64
C LEU A 81 -3.22 6.15 -4.74
N GLY A 82 -3.79 7.03 -5.56
CA GLY A 82 -4.56 6.67 -6.75
C GLY A 82 -3.69 5.93 -7.78
N GLN A 83 -2.50 6.46 -8.08
CA GLN A 83 -1.53 5.80 -8.96
C GLN A 83 -1.08 4.44 -8.41
N LEU A 84 -0.81 4.37 -7.10
CA LEU A 84 -0.42 3.13 -6.41
C LEU A 84 -1.53 2.06 -6.43
N SER A 85 -2.80 2.50 -6.47
CA SER A 85 -4.00 1.64 -6.54
C SER A 85 -4.32 1.16 -7.96
N LEU A 86 -3.90 1.87 -9.01
CA LEU A 86 -4.18 1.50 -10.41
C LEU A 86 -3.28 0.36 -10.92
N CYS A 87 -2.18 0.07 -10.23
CA CYS A 87 -1.22 -0.96 -10.59
C CYS A 87 -1.43 -2.27 -9.82
N LEU A 88 -2.69 -2.65 -9.55
CA LEU A 88 -3.07 -3.89 -8.88
C LEU A 88 -2.59 -5.11 -9.68
N VAL A 89 -1.38 -5.56 -9.38
CA VAL A 89 -0.83 -6.82 -9.85
C VAL A 89 -0.93 -7.74 -8.65
N ASN A 90 -2.00 -8.54 -8.51
CA ASN A 90 -2.30 -9.44 -7.38
C ASN A 90 -1.03 -9.94 -6.64
N ASP A 91 -0.48 -9.11 -5.77
CA ASP A 91 0.80 -9.30 -5.09
C ASP A 91 0.64 -8.84 -3.66
N LEU A 92 1.38 -9.49 -2.76
CA LEU A 92 1.31 -9.15 -1.34
C LEU A 92 1.57 -7.65 -1.13
N SER A 93 2.43 -7.06 -1.97
CA SER A 93 2.71 -5.62 -1.97
C SER A 93 1.48 -4.73 -2.22
N ASP A 94 0.43 -5.21 -2.90
CA ASP A 94 -0.84 -4.46 -3.07
C ASP A 94 -1.53 -4.22 -1.73
N ARG A 95 -1.43 -5.20 -0.83
CA ARG A 95 -2.11 -5.17 0.47
C ARG A 95 -1.37 -4.30 1.47
N LEU A 96 -0.13 -3.88 1.18
CA LEU A 96 0.73 -3.13 2.10
C LEU A 96 0.55 -1.61 1.99
N ILE A 97 -0.24 -1.13 1.03
CA ILE A 97 -0.55 0.30 0.85
C ILE A 97 -2.07 0.45 0.97
N PRO A 98 -2.59 1.40 1.77
CA PRO A 98 -4.02 1.58 1.93
C PRO A 98 -4.68 1.95 0.59
N PRO A 99 -5.73 1.22 0.16
CA PRO A 99 -6.48 1.63 -1.01
C PRO A 99 -7.28 2.89 -0.70
N VAL A 100 -7.43 3.75 -1.71
CA VAL A 100 -8.33 4.90 -1.61
C VAL A 100 -9.75 4.44 -1.90
N LEU A 101 -10.61 4.55 -0.89
CA LEU A 101 -12.01 4.13 -0.97
C LEU A 101 -12.92 5.26 -1.45
N ASP A 102 -12.61 6.49 -1.05
CA ASP A 102 -13.36 7.69 -1.46
C ASP A 102 -12.51 8.96 -1.27
N ARG A 103 -12.92 10.04 -1.95
CA ARG A 103 -12.32 11.38 -1.86
C ARG A 103 -13.41 12.42 -1.98
N PHE A 104 -13.37 13.41 -1.11
CA PHE A 104 -14.29 14.53 -1.18
C PHE A 104 -13.67 15.78 -0.55
N GLU A 105 -14.32 16.91 -0.74
CA GLU A 105 -13.98 18.16 -0.08
C GLU A 105 -15.03 18.48 0.99
N LEU A 106 -14.56 18.97 2.14
CA LEU A 106 -15.39 19.43 3.23
C LEU A 106 -15.23 20.94 3.38
N LYS A 107 -16.33 21.69 3.23
CA LYS A 107 -16.34 23.13 3.46
C LYS A 107 -16.67 23.40 4.91
N GLY A 108 -15.79 24.14 5.60
CA GLY A 108 -15.93 24.47 7.01
C GLY A 108 -15.62 25.93 7.31
N PRO A 109 -15.71 26.32 8.59
CA PRO A 109 -15.43 27.68 9.04
C PRO A 109 -13.96 28.09 8.82
N ASN A 110 -13.07 27.11 8.68
CA ASN A 110 -11.63 27.34 8.50
C ASN A 110 -11.16 27.23 7.04
N GLY A 111 -12.06 26.96 6.10
CA GLY A 111 -11.74 26.84 4.67
C GLY A 111 -12.29 25.56 4.05
N THR A 112 -11.65 25.12 2.95
CA THR A 112 -12.01 23.88 2.26
C THR A 112 -10.95 22.83 2.54
N HIS A 113 -11.38 21.67 3.01
CA HIS A 113 -10.51 20.60 3.49
C HIS A 113 -10.61 19.40 2.56
N SER A 114 -9.48 18.93 2.05
CA SER A 114 -9.45 17.66 1.31
C SER A 114 -9.59 16.49 2.28
N CYS A 115 -10.54 15.60 1.98
CA CYS A 115 -10.80 14.40 2.75
C CYS A 115 -10.44 13.15 1.94
N LEU A 116 -9.73 12.23 2.59
CA LEU A 116 -9.33 10.95 2.03
C LEU A 116 -9.89 9.82 2.90
N VAL A 117 -10.61 8.89 2.26
CA VAL A 117 -11.20 7.73 2.96
C VAL A 117 -10.42 6.48 2.62
N THR A 118 -9.92 5.78 3.65
CA THR A 118 -9.16 4.52 3.53
C THR A 118 -9.71 3.46 4.48
N MET A 119 -9.13 2.27 4.43
CA MET A 119 -9.40 1.24 5.42
C MET A 119 -8.77 1.63 6.78
N PRO A 120 -9.45 1.38 7.92
CA PRO A 120 -8.89 1.68 9.23
C PRO A 120 -7.84 0.65 9.63
N ALA A 121 -6.81 1.09 10.33
CA ALA A 121 -5.78 0.20 10.86
C ALA A 121 -5.93 0.03 12.38
N ARG A 122 -5.16 -0.89 12.94
CA ARG A 122 -5.20 -1.22 14.36
C ARG A 122 -4.44 -0.20 15.21
N CYS A 123 -3.17 0.00 14.88
CA CYS A 123 -2.27 0.92 15.55
C CYS A 123 -1.03 1.13 14.71
N SER A 124 -0.29 2.20 15.00
CA SER A 124 1.06 2.38 14.49
C SER A 124 2.08 1.53 15.25
N LEU A 125 3.22 1.21 14.62
CA LEU A 125 4.28 0.45 15.28
C LEU A 125 4.92 1.24 16.43
N VAL A 126 4.94 2.57 16.37
CA VAL A 126 5.45 3.40 17.49
C VAL A 126 4.57 3.26 18.73
N GLU A 127 3.26 3.11 18.56
CA GLU A 127 2.37 2.90 19.69
C GLU A 127 2.43 1.47 20.23
N ALA A 128 2.63 0.47 19.35
CA ALA A 128 2.81 -0.91 19.76
C ALA A 128 4.12 -1.13 20.52
N LEU A 129 5.20 -0.45 20.12
CA LEU A 129 6.54 -0.51 20.74
C LEU A 129 6.72 0.45 21.94
N LYS A 130 5.62 0.91 22.55
CA LYS A 130 5.70 1.67 23.81
C LYS A 130 6.38 0.83 24.91
N ASP A 131 6.99 1.51 25.89
CA ASP A 131 7.60 0.90 27.07
C ASP A 131 8.75 -0.10 26.82
N TYR A 132 9.50 0.08 25.73
CA TYR A 132 10.64 -0.76 25.36
C TYR A 132 10.26 -2.23 25.06
N ASP A 133 9.06 -2.44 24.53
CA ASP A 133 8.55 -3.76 24.17
C ASP A 133 9.21 -4.32 22.89
N LEU A 134 8.98 -5.61 22.60
CA LEU A 134 9.51 -6.33 21.45
C LEU A 134 8.44 -7.17 20.77
N PHE A 135 8.37 -7.04 19.44
CA PHE A 135 7.69 -8.05 18.64
C PHE A 135 8.34 -9.44 18.80
N PRO A 136 7.53 -10.52 18.81
CA PRO A 136 8.02 -11.88 18.54
C PRO A 136 8.94 -11.87 17.31
N LEU A 137 10.03 -12.65 17.35
CA LEU A 137 11.11 -12.51 16.36
C LEU A 137 10.64 -12.78 14.93
N ASP A 138 9.73 -13.73 14.75
CA ASP A 138 9.08 -14.05 13.48
C ASP A 138 8.15 -12.92 13.00
N ALA A 139 7.34 -12.33 13.90
CA ALA A 139 6.52 -11.16 13.60
C ALA A 139 7.38 -9.96 13.19
N ALA A 140 8.47 -9.69 13.91
CA ALA A 140 9.40 -8.60 13.61
C ALA A 140 10.07 -8.78 12.23
N ARG A 141 10.54 -9.99 11.92
CA ARG A 141 11.06 -10.36 10.59
C ARG A 141 10.02 -10.15 9.50
N SER A 142 8.78 -10.58 9.75
CA SER A 142 7.67 -10.43 8.82
C SER A 142 7.34 -8.96 8.53
N LEU A 143 7.25 -8.12 9.57
CA LEU A 143 7.02 -6.68 9.43
C LEU A 143 8.16 -6.00 8.66
N ALA A 144 9.41 -6.34 8.96
CA ALA A 144 10.57 -5.82 8.24
C ALA A 144 10.54 -6.20 6.75
N ALA A 145 10.25 -7.46 6.42
CA ALA A 145 10.14 -7.91 5.03
C ALA A 145 9.01 -7.19 4.28
N GLN A 146 7.83 -7.07 4.90
CA GLN A 146 6.70 -6.36 4.31
C GLN A 146 7.03 -4.88 4.09
N LEU A 147 7.76 -4.24 5.00
CA LEU A 147 8.17 -2.85 4.81
C LEU A 147 9.06 -2.69 3.57
N VAL A 148 10.05 -3.56 3.38
CA VAL A 148 10.90 -3.54 2.18
C VAL A 148 10.06 -3.80 0.91
N MET A 149 9.09 -4.71 0.96
CA MET A 149 8.18 -4.99 -0.16
C MET A 149 7.32 -3.77 -0.53
N ALA A 150 6.80 -3.06 0.47
CA ALA A 150 6.00 -1.86 0.26
C ALA A 150 6.85 -0.75 -0.39
N VAL A 151 8.06 -0.51 0.12
CA VAL A 151 8.97 0.50 -0.41
C VAL A 151 9.43 0.15 -1.83
N ALA A 152 9.82 -1.10 -2.09
CA ALA A 152 10.18 -1.56 -3.44
C ALA A 152 9.07 -1.32 -4.45
N ARG A 153 7.81 -1.57 -4.06
CA ARG A 153 6.65 -1.26 -4.90
C ARG A 153 6.52 0.23 -5.20
N VAL A 154 6.62 1.08 -4.17
CA VAL A 154 6.53 2.54 -4.32
C VAL A 154 7.64 3.05 -5.25
N HIS A 155 8.87 2.56 -5.06
CA HIS A 155 10.04 2.92 -5.88
C HIS A 155 9.88 2.48 -7.34
N ARG A 156 9.37 1.27 -7.58
CA ARG A 156 9.10 0.75 -8.94
C ARG A 156 8.12 1.62 -9.74
N LEU A 157 7.20 2.28 -9.05
CA LEU A 157 6.25 3.22 -9.65
C LEU A 157 6.82 4.63 -9.80
N GLY A 158 8.12 4.81 -9.55
CA GLY A 158 8.82 6.06 -9.72
C GLY A 158 8.59 7.05 -8.57
N ILE A 159 8.11 6.58 -7.42
CA ILE A 159 7.72 7.41 -6.27
C ILE A 159 8.69 7.16 -5.12
N VAL A 160 9.01 8.21 -4.38
CA VAL A 160 9.73 8.19 -3.10
C VAL A 160 8.72 8.54 -2.02
N HIS A 161 8.69 7.78 -0.93
CA HIS A 161 7.78 8.05 0.19
C HIS A 161 8.21 9.32 0.95
N GLY A 162 9.50 9.45 1.27
CA GLY A 162 10.09 10.66 1.84
C GLY A 162 9.84 10.88 3.33
N ASP A 163 9.14 9.96 4.02
CA ASP A 163 8.83 10.06 5.45
C ASP A 163 8.57 8.69 6.12
N ILE A 164 9.48 7.75 5.92
CA ILE A 164 9.37 6.40 6.50
C ILE A 164 9.79 6.46 7.98
N HIS A 165 8.84 6.24 8.89
CA HIS A 165 9.08 6.07 10.33
C HIS A 165 8.00 5.19 10.98
N LEU A 166 8.24 4.67 12.19
CA LEU A 166 7.31 3.76 12.90
C LEU A 166 5.88 4.28 13.06
N GLY A 167 5.67 5.60 13.03
CA GLY A 167 4.34 6.22 13.11
C GLY A 167 3.53 6.11 11.82
N ASN A 168 4.21 6.00 10.68
CA ASN A 168 3.60 5.80 9.36
C ASN A 168 3.50 4.32 8.98
N LEU A 169 3.82 3.41 9.92
CA LEU A 169 3.73 1.98 9.76
C LEU A 169 2.61 1.47 10.65
N LEU A 170 1.52 1.00 10.05
CA LEU A 170 0.35 0.52 10.79
C LEU A 170 0.22 -0.99 10.71
N ILE A 171 -0.33 -1.60 11.77
CA ILE A 171 -0.76 -2.99 11.77
C ILE A 171 -2.19 -3.04 11.22
N GLN A 172 -2.43 -3.89 10.23
CA GLN A 172 -3.76 -4.04 9.63
C GLN A 172 -4.76 -4.56 10.65
N LEU A 173 -5.98 -4.03 10.56
CA LEU A 173 -7.08 -4.47 11.37
C LEU A 173 -7.83 -5.61 10.66
N PRO A 174 -8.32 -6.65 11.37
CA PRO A 174 -9.17 -7.68 10.77
C PRO A 174 -10.51 -7.07 10.36
N HIS A 175 -10.62 -6.64 9.10
CA HIS A 175 -11.78 -5.87 8.61
C HIS A 175 -13.11 -6.60 8.74
N GLU A 176 -13.12 -7.93 8.53
CA GLU A 176 -14.32 -8.74 8.69
C GLU A 176 -14.82 -8.81 10.14
N GLU A 177 -13.91 -8.71 11.11
CA GLU A 177 -14.29 -8.73 12.52
C GLU A 177 -14.83 -7.36 12.95
N ILE A 178 -14.10 -6.27 12.65
CA ILE A 178 -14.55 -4.95 13.08
C ILE A 178 -15.82 -4.51 12.34
N GLY A 179 -15.97 -4.87 11.06
CA GLY A 179 -17.12 -4.48 10.25
C GLY A 179 -18.46 -4.93 10.85
N LYS A 180 -18.45 -6.06 11.57
CA LYS A 180 -19.61 -6.68 12.24
C LYS A 180 -19.98 -5.99 13.56
N LEU A 181 -19.05 -5.25 14.18
CA LEU A 181 -19.32 -4.60 15.46
C LEU A 181 -20.25 -3.40 15.26
N THR A 182 -21.29 -3.32 16.09
CA THR A 182 -22.02 -2.08 16.32
C THR A 182 -21.10 -1.05 16.99
N VAL A 183 -21.46 0.24 16.94
CA VAL A 183 -20.68 1.29 17.61
C VAL A 183 -20.56 1.03 19.11
N LYS A 184 -21.64 0.51 19.71
CA LYS A 184 -21.65 0.14 21.13
C LYS A 184 -20.66 -0.99 21.45
N GLU A 185 -20.66 -2.07 20.67
CA GLU A 185 -19.73 -3.19 20.85
C GLU A 185 -18.28 -2.77 20.58
N LEU A 186 -18.07 -1.79 19.69
CA LEU A 186 -16.75 -1.21 19.46
C LEU A 186 -16.24 -0.51 20.73
N PHE A 187 -17.05 0.32 21.37
CA PHE A 187 -16.68 0.98 22.63
C PHE A 187 -16.53 0.00 23.79
N GLU A 188 -17.40 -1.02 23.89
CA GLU A 188 -17.26 -2.09 24.89
C GLU A 188 -15.92 -2.83 24.74
N ARG A 189 -15.36 -2.91 23.53
CA ARG A 189 -14.10 -3.61 23.24
C ARG A 189 -12.86 -2.73 23.37
N TYR A 190 -12.93 -1.47 22.94
CA TYR A 190 -11.76 -0.59 22.81
C TYR A 190 -11.76 0.62 23.73
N GLY A 191 -12.83 0.81 24.51
CA GLY A 191 -13.03 1.98 25.37
C GLY A 191 -13.96 3.00 24.72
N ASP A 192 -14.60 3.80 25.58
CA ASP A 192 -15.38 4.95 25.16
C ASP A 192 -14.46 6.12 24.74
N PRO A 193 -14.90 6.98 23.80
CA PRO A 193 -14.16 8.17 23.41
C PRO A 193 -13.91 9.12 24.59
N GLU A 194 -12.66 9.53 24.78
CA GLU A 194 -12.30 10.47 25.84
C GLU A 194 -12.45 11.92 25.35
N ALA A 195 -13.62 12.51 25.59
CA ALA A 195 -13.90 13.90 25.27
C ALA A 195 -13.34 14.85 26.34
N GLN A 196 -12.49 15.79 25.94
CA GLN A 196 -11.99 16.87 26.79
C GLN A 196 -12.54 18.22 26.30
N PRO A 197 -13.20 19.01 27.16
CA PRO A 197 -13.75 20.29 26.76
C PRO A 197 -12.63 21.25 26.37
N VAL A 198 -12.78 21.90 25.21
CA VAL A 198 -11.85 22.96 24.81
C VAL A 198 -12.20 24.22 25.62
N VAL A 199 -11.22 24.73 26.35
CA VAL A 199 -11.39 25.90 27.24
C VAL A 199 -10.37 26.96 26.86
N ARG A 200 -10.81 28.22 26.78
CA ARG A 200 -9.90 29.34 26.59
C ARG A 200 -9.14 29.64 27.87
N VAL A 201 -7.87 30.02 27.75
CA VAL A 201 -7.02 30.41 28.89
C VAL A 201 -7.62 31.61 29.65
N ASP A 202 -8.23 32.55 28.94
CA ASP A 202 -8.91 33.72 29.52
C ASP A 202 -10.30 33.43 30.11
N LYS A 203 -10.72 32.15 30.10
CA LYS A 203 -12.00 31.65 30.62
C LYS A 203 -13.25 32.28 29.98
N GLN A 204 -13.10 32.99 28.86
CA GLN A 204 -14.24 33.46 28.08
C GLN A 204 -14.89 32.28 27.33
N PRO A 205 -16.19 32.37 27.01
CA PRO A 205 -16.85 31.33 26.22
C PRO A 205 -16.24 31.23 24.80
N ILE A 206 -16.29 30.02 24.26
CA ILE A 206 -16.00 29.78 22.84
C ILE A 206 -17.23 30.18 22.04
N THR A 207 -17.09 31.23 21.24
CA THR A 207 -18.17 31.74 20.36
C THR A 207 -17.88 31.51 18.88
N SER A 208 -16.66 31.16 18.52
CA SER A 208 -16.26 30.91 17.14
C SER A 208 -16.56 29.46 16.74
N PRO A 209 -17.15 29.22 15.55
CA PRO A 209 -17.29 27.87 15.00
C PRO A 209 -15.95 27.27 14.53
N SER A 210 -14.87 28.05 14.48
CA SER A 210 -13.55 27.61 13.99
C SER A 210 -12.88 26.55 14.85
N VAL A 211 -13.26 26.39 16.11
CA VAL A 211 -12.65 25.45 17.06
C VAL A 211 -13.72 24.48 17.56
N PRO A 212 -13.43 23.18 17.72
CA PRO A 212 -14.38 22.22 18.26
C PRO A 212 -14.71 22.52 19.73
N ALA A 213 -15.90 22.11 20.18
CA ALA A 213 -16.29 22.20 21.59
C ALA A 213 -15.52 21.20 22.47
N TYR A 214 -15.21 20.02 21.92
CA TYR A 214 -14.45 18.97 22.57
C TYR A 214 -13.28 18.52 21.68
N ALA A 215 -12.13 18.32 22.31
CA ALA A 215 -11.01 17.59 21.72
C ALA A 215 -11.04 16.15 22.23
N TYR A 216 -10.57 15.22 21.41
CA TYR A 216 -10.58 13.79 21.71
C TYR A 216 -9.16 13.25 21.67
N THR A 217 -8.78 12.41 22.61
CA THR A 217 -7.51 11.65 22.51
C THR A 217 -7.69 10.52 21.49
N PRO A 218 -6.66 10.19 20.68
CA PRO A 218 -6.74 9.06 19.76
C PRO A 218 -7.00 7.73 20.48
N ALA A 219 -7.98 6.96 20.01
CA ALA A 219 -8.30 5.67 20.59
C ALA A 219 -7.22 4.61 20.32
N TRP A 220 -6.97 3.78 21.32
CA TRP A 220 -6.06 2.66 21.21
C TRP A 220 -6.77 1.39 20.74
N LEU A 221 -6.80 1.15 19.42
CA LEU A 221 -7.36 -0.09 18.84
C LEU A 221 -6.33 -1.25 18.81
N GLY A 222 -5.12 -0.97 19.29
CA GLY A 222 -3.90 -1.77 19.19
C GLY A 222 -3.74 -2.92 20.18
N LYS A 223 -2.55 -3.52 20.12
CA LYS A 223 -2.00 -4.45 21.11
C LYS A 223 -0.53 -4.10 21.36
N PRO A 224 0.02 -4.36 22.55
CA PRO A 224 1.47 -4.28 22.78
C PRO A 224 2.23 -5.15 21.77
N ALA A 225 3.45 -4.76 21.43
CA ALA A 225 4.25 -5.45 20.42
C ALA A 225 4.46 -6.94 20.74
N GLU A 226 4.64 -7.30 22.02
CA GLU A 226 4.83 -8.69 22.44
C GLU A 226 3.63 -9.61 22.19
N ASP A 227 2.43 -9.03 22.10
CA ASP A 227 1.17 -9.74 21.90
C ASP A 227 0.77 -9.84 20.41
N VAL A 228 1.51 -9.20 19.52
CA VAL A 228 1.25 -9.26 18.08
C VAL A 228 1.78 -10.58 17.53
N THR A 229 0.84 -11.49 17.24
CA THR A 229 1.16 -12.80 16.65
C THR A 229 1.63 -12.66 15.19
N LEU A 230 2.32 -13.69 14.68
CA LEU A 230 2.79 -13.71 13.29
C LEU A 230 1.67 -13.51 12.25
N SER A 231 0.47 -14.04 12.48
CA SER A 231 -0.69 -13.89 11.58
C SER A 231 -1.32 -12.49 11.63
N GLU A 232 -1.14 -11.78 12.74
CA GLU A 232 -1.58 -10.40 12.94
C GLU A 232 -0.54 -9.37 12.47
N ALA A 233 0.71 -9.78 12.27
CA ALA A 233 1.83 -8.94 11.82
C ALA A 233 1.72 -8.48 10.35
N LYS A 234 0.53 -8.05 9.91
CA LYS A 234 0.24 -7.54 8.57
C LYS A 234 0.49 -6.04 8.54
N LEU A 235 1.46 -5.60 7.76
CA LEU A 235 1.88 -4.20 7.69
C LEU A 235 1.02 -3.41 6.71
N MET A 236 0.83 -2.12 7.00
CA MET A 236 0.33 -1.11 6.08
C MET A 236 1.20 0.14 6.17
N LEU A 237 1.86 0.52 5.08
CA LEU A 237 2.59 1.78 4.94
C LEU A 237 1.61 2.89 4.57
N THR A 238 1.55 3.93 5.40
CA THR A 238 0.60 5.04 5.26
C THR A 238 1.29 6.40 5.14
N ASP A 239 0.49 7.44 4.94
CA ASP A 239 0.88 8.86 4.89
C ASP A 239 1.84 9.22 3.75
N PHE A 240 1.27 9.30 2.55
CA PHE A 240 1.99 9.73 1.34
C PHE A 240 1.94 11.27 1.15
N GLY A 241 1.71 12.03 2.22
CA GLY A 241 1.64 13.51 2.18
C GLY A 241 2.94 14.18 1.75
N THR A 242 4.09 13.55 2.03
CA THR A 242 5.43 14.05 1.69
C THR A 242 6.02 13.39 0.44
N ALA A 243 5.33 12.40 -0.11
CA ALA A 243 5.80 11.59 -1.23
C ALA A 243 5.94 12.42 -2.50
N PHE A 244 6.91 12.06 -3.34
CA PHE A 244 7.24 12.78 -4.56
C PHE A 244 7.83 11.85 -5.60
N SER A 245 7.87 12.29 -6.86
CA SER A 245 8.56 11.57 -7.93
C SER A 245 9.81 12.34 -8.36
N PRO A 246 11.02 11.79 -8.15
CA PRO A 246 12.28 12.46 -8.53
C PRO A 246 12.37 12.81 -10.02
N ALA A 247 11.60 12.12 -10.88
CA ALA A 247 11.55 12.39 -12.32
C ALA A 247 10.81 13.70 -12.66
N TYR A 248 9.92 14.17 -11.78
CA TYR A 248 9.05 15.33 -12.03
C TYR A 248 9.17 16.44 -10.98
N GLU A 249 9.73 16.14 -9.81
CA GLU A 249 9.85 17.07 -8.69
C GLU A 249 11.26 17.03 -8.08
N THR A 250 11.86 18.21 -7.93
CA THR A 250 13.09 18.40 -7.17
C THR A 250 12.76 18.59 -5.70
N ARG A 251 13.27 17.70 -4.83
CA ARG A 251 13.13 17.82 -3.38
C ARG A 251 14.51 17.94 -2.73
N LEU A 252 14.78 19.06 -2.08
CA LEU A 252 16.04 19.28 -1.34
C LEU A 252 15.89 19.03 0.17
N GLN A 253 14.68 19.21 0.70
CA GLN A 253 14.41 19.08 2.13
C GLN A 253 13.83 17.70 2.46
N SER A 254 14.40 17.06 3.49
CA SER A 254 13.80 15.87 4.11
C SER A 254 12.87 16.27 5.25
N PHE A 255 11.71 15.62 5.32
CA PHE A 255 10.75 15.75 6.40
C PHE A 255 10.91 14.67 7.48
N THR A 256 11.76 13.65 7.25
CA THR A 256 11.98 12.58 8.22
C THR A 256 12.50 13.09 9.56
N PRO A 257 12.12 12.45 10.68
CA PRO A 257 12.65 12.74 12.01
C PRO A 257 14.19 12.71 12.03
N ARG A 258 14.81 13.62 12.80
CA ARG A 258 16.27 13.85 12.79
C ARG A 258 17.10 12.57 12.99
N LYS A 259 16.63 11.63 13.83
CA LYS A 259 17.35 10.39 14.18
C LYS A 259 17.44 9.38 13.02
N ILE A 260 16.54 9.46 12.06
CA ILE A 260 16.48 8.54 10.91
C ILE A 260 16.66 9.29 9.59
N ARG A 261 17.12 10.53 9.67
CA ARG A 261 17.30 11.40 8.52
C ARG A 261 18.59 11.03 7.77
N PRO A 262 18.53 10.90 6.44
CA PRO A 262 19.71 10.61 5.64
C PRO A 262 20.82 11.67 5.80
N PRO A 263 22.10 11.27 5.91
CA PRO A 263 23.22 12.18 6.16
C PRO A 263 23.47 13.17 5.01
N GLU A 264 23.15 12.81 3.77
CA GLU A 264 23.27 13.69 2.60
C GLU A 264 22.43 14.96 2.72
N THR A 265 21.31 14.92 3.47
CA THR A 265 20.50 16.13 3.72
C THR A 265 21.26 17.22 4.47
N ARG A 266 22.31 16.84 5.20
CA ARG A 266 23.19 17.73 5.95
C ARG A 266 24.40 18.14 5.13
N PHE A 267 25.05 17.19 4.45
CA PHE A 267 26.36 17.39 3.84
C PHE A 267 26.31 17.66 2.33
N ASP A 268 25.18 17.40 1.69
CA ASP A 268 24.93 17.71 0.29
C ASP A 268 23.52 18.33 0.10
N PRO A 269 23.26 19.51 0.71
CA PRO A 269 21.93 20.11 0.75
C PRO A 269 21.46 20.64 -0.62
N THR A 270 22.35 20.69 -1.61
CA THR A 270 22.05 21.15 -2.97
C THR A 270 21.67 20.02 -3.92
N THR A 271 21.98 18.77 -3.56
CA THR A 271 21.62 17.60 -4.38
C THR A 271 20.19 17.17 -4.09
N PRO A 272 19.36 16.96 -5.14
CA PRO A 272 18.01 16.45 -4.97
C PRO A 272 17.98 15.07 -4.28
N LEU A 273 17.06 14.91 -3.33
CA LEU A 273 16.75 13.64 -2.73
C LEU A 273 16.25 12.66 -3.79
N SER A 274 16.66 11.40 -3.63
CA SER A 274 16.32 10.28 -4.52
C SER A 274 15.79 9.11 -3.69
N TYR A 275 15.48 7.99 -4.34
CA TYR A 275 15.08 6.74 -3.68
C TYR A 275 15.98 6.33 -2.51
N ALA A 276 17.27 6.65 -2.57
CA ALA A 276 18.25 6.34 -1.54
C ALA A 276 17.94 6.99 -0.17
N CYS A 277 17.14 8.08 -0.13
CA CYS A 277 16.74 8.68 1.14
C CYS A 277 15.78 7.77 1.92
N ASP A 278 14.84 7.11 1.23
CA ASP A 278 13.96 6.11 1.81
C ASP A 278 14.75 4.90 2.28
N ILE A 279 15.76 4.47 1.51
CA ILE A 279 16.62 3.32 1.86
C ILE A 279 17.35 3.55 3.19
N TRP A 280 17.85 4.77 3.44
CA TRP A 280 18.46 5.09 4.72
C TRP A 280 17.47 4.97 5.88
N SER A 281 16.31 5.64 5.77
CA SER A 281 15.28 5.59 6.81
C SER A 281 14.76 4.17 7.03
N LEU A 282 14.61 3.39 5.94
CA LEU A 282 14.25 1.98 5.97
C LEU A 282 15.24 1.14 6.79
N GLY A 283 16.55 1.36 6.66
CA GLY A 283 17.56 0.67 7.47
C GLY A 283 17.42 0.95 8.97
N CYS A 284 17.20 2.22 9.34
CA CYS A 284 16.97 2.59 10.74
C CYS A 284 15.67 1.97 11.29
N ILE A 285 14.61 1.93 10.49
CA ILE A 285 13.31 1.43 10.95
C ILE A 285 13.26 -0.10 11.01
N ILE A 286 13.93 -0.82 10.10
CA ILE A 286 14.09 -2.27 10.21
C ILE A 286 14.81 -2.65 11.52
N TRP A 287 15.83 -1.87 11.90
CA TRP A 287 16.53 -2.05 13.17
C TRP A 287 15.57 -1.87 14.36
N GLU A 288 14.79 -0.80 14.34
CA GLU A 288 13.79 -0.49 15.38
C GLU A 288 12.70 -1.55 15.50
N ILE A 289 12.23 -2.12 14.39
CA ILE A 289 11.23 -3.21 14.42
C ILE A 289 11.78 -4.44 15.17
N LEU A 290 13.08 -4.71 15.09
CA LEU A 290 13.71 -5.90 15.66
C LEU A 290 14.20 -5.72 17.10
N GLY A 291 14.33 -4.47 17.55
CA GLY A 291 14.97 -4.11 18.82
C GLY A 291 14.14 -3.19 19.70
N VAL A 292 14.61 -3.00 20.94
CA VAL A 292 13.97 -2.12 21.94
C VAL A 292 14.47 -0.67 21.88
N ARG A 293 15.49 -0.41 21.06
CA ARG A 293 16.15 0.90 20.96
C ARG A 293 16.39 1.29 19.51
N PRO A 294 16.26 2.58 19.18
CA PRO A 294 16.56 3.07 17.84
C PRO A 294 18.03 2.93 17.49
N PHE A 295 18.33 2.83 16.19
CA PHE A 295 19.71 2.71 15.72
C PHE A 295 20.57 3.87 16.20
N LEU A 296 20.03 5.09 16.14
CA LEU A 296 20.62 6.31 16.72
C LEU A 296 19.87 6.70 18.01
N ASP A 297 20.14 5.98 19.10
CA ASP A 297 19.55 6.26 20.42
C ASP A 297 20.23 7.44 21.13
N ILE A 298 19.67 8.63 20.94
CA ILE A 298 20.14 9.87 21.54
C ILE A 298 18.93 10.68 22.04
N PHE A 299 18.99 11.20 23.26
CA PHE A 299 17.96 12.07 23.80
C PHE A 299 18.17 13.52 23.36
N LEU A 300 17.16 14.13 22.73
CA LEU A 300 17.18 15.52 22.22
C LEU A 300 18.48 15.94 21.49
N PRO A 301 18.95 15.19 20.46
CA PRO A 301 20.23 15.46 19.83
C PRO A 301 20.22 16.73 18.98
N ASP A 302 21.33 17.46 19.01
CA ASP A 302 21.67 18.37 17.93
C ASP A 302 22.18 17.60 16.69
N LEU A 303 22.42 18.29 15.58
CA LEU A 303 22.87 17.62 14.36
C LEU A 303 24.27 17.02 14.52
N ASP A 304 25.15 17.65 15.29
CA ASP A 304 26.53 17.18 15.52
C ASP A 304 26.54 15.87 16.31
N ASP A 305 25.63 15.73 17.28
CA ASP A 305 25.44 14.49 18.03
C ASP A 305 24.96 13.34 17.15
N VAL A 306 24.04 13.61 16.22
CA VAL A 306 23.57 12.63 15.22
C VAL A 306 24.73 12.18 14.35
N THR A 307 25.51 13.11 13.78
CA THR A 307 26.66 12.79 12.93
C THR A 307 27.73 11.99 13.69
N ALA A 308 28.05 12.37 14.92
CA ALA A 308 29.03 11.64 15.72
C ALA A 308 28.59 10.19 16.01
N ASN A 309 27.29 9.97 16.25
CA ASN A 309 26.73 8.63 16.44
C ASN A 309 26.72 7.80 15.16
N GLN A 310 26.45 8.42 14.01
CA GLN A 310 26.58 7.74 12.72
C GLN A 310 28.02 7.25 12.52
N ILE A 311 29.02 8.07 12.88
CA ILE A 311 30.43 7.69 12.78
C ILE A 311 30.79 6.54 13.71
N ASP A 312 30.35 6.59 14.97
CA ASP A 312 30.59 5.48 15.91
C ASP A 312 30.01 4.15 15.42
N ALA A 313 28.84 4.22 14.77
CA ALA A 313 28.14 3.04 14.29
C ALA A 313 28.69 2.52 12.97
N LEU A 314 29.05 3.39 12.02
CA LEU A 314 29.27 3.03 10.62
C LEU A 314 30.72 3.21 10.16
N GLY A 315 31.55 3.88 10.97
CA GLY A 315 32.92 4.23 10.61
C GLY A 315 33.04 5.68 10.09
N PRO A 316 34.19 6.03 9.50
CA PRO A 316 34.46 7.42 9.09
C PRO A 316 33.49 7.92 8.02
N LEU A 317 33.19 9.22 8.06
CA LEU A 317 32.49 9.90 6.96
C LEU A 317 33.36 9.89 5.68
N PRO A 318 32.74 10.06 4.50
CA PRO A 318 33.47 10.48 3.30
C PRO A 318 34.32 11.72 3.60
N ASP A 319 35.53 11.78 3.06
CA ASP A 319 36.51 12.83 3.37
C ASP A 319 35.93 14.23 3.12
N GLU A 320 35.20 14.42 2.03
CA GLU A 320 34.56 15.68 1.70
C GLU A 320 33.50 16.12 2.74
N TRP A 321 32.80 15.16 3.34
CA TRP A 321 31.79 15.43 4.38
C TRP A 321 32.45 15.67 5.74
N TRP A 322 33.52 14.93 6.04
CA TRP A 322 34.33 15.15 7.22
C TRP A 322 34.93 16.56 7.23
N ASP A 323 35.51 17.00 6.11
CA ASP A 323 36.11 18.32 5.98
C ASP A 323 35.06 19.44 6.11
N ALA A 324 33.90 19.28 5.48
CA ALA A 324 32.78 20.22 5.57
C ALA A 324 32.13 20.31 6.97
N TRP A 325 32.35 19.32 7.85
CA TRP A 325 31.76 19.31 9.18
C TRP A 325 32.49 20.25 10.16
N ASN A 326 31.97 21.46 10.36
CA ASN A 326 32.55 22.44 11.29
C ASN A 326 32.47 22.01 12.78
N GLY A 327 31.45 21.24 13.18
CA GLY A 327 31.23 20.81 14.56
C GLY A 327 32.11 19.66 15.04
N LYS A 328 32.90 19.04 14.15
CA LYS A 328 33.64 17.79 14.42
C LYS A 328 34.57 17.87 15.63
N TRP A 329 35.23 19.02 15.84
CA TRP A 329 36.24 19.19 16.89
C TRP A 329 35.68 19.20 18.32
N LYS A 330 34.35 19.31 18.48
CA LYS A 330 33.69 19.11 19.78
C LYS A 330 33.51 17.64 20.16
N ARG A 331 33.79 16.71 19.24
CA ARG A 331 33.48 15.28 19.35
C ARG A 331 34.68 14.38 19.02
N PHE A 332 35.57 14.87 18.15
CA PHE A 332 36.75 14.15 17.68
C PHE A 332 38.00 15.03 17.78
N ALA A 333 39.14 14.42 18.09
CA ALA A 333 40.46 15.02 18.07
C ALA A 333 41.02 15.09 16.63
N ALA A 334 42.13 15.82 16.44
CA ALA A 334 42.78 16.04 15.13
C ALA A 334 43.13 14.74 14.37
N ASN A 335 43.35 13.64 15.09
CA ASN A 335 43.62 12.31 14.54
C ASN A 335 42.35 11.50 14.19
N GLY A 336 41.17 12.11 14.24
CA GLY A 336 39.88 11.47 13.98
C GLY A 336 39.36 10.58 15.11
N GLN A 337 40.09 10.45 16.23
CA GLN A 337 39.65 9.67 17.38
C GLN A 337 38.64 10.47 18.23
N PRO A 338 37.71 9.80 18.93
CA PRO A 338 36.82 10.45 19.88
C PRO A 338 37.59 11.28 20.92
N THR A 339 37.05 12.43 21.33
CA THR A 339 37.64 13.23 22.41
C THR A 339 37.68 12.45 23.73
N GLU A 340 38.63 12.81 24.60
CA GLU A 340 38.77 12.20 25.93
C GLU A 340 37.43 12.20 26.71
N GLY A 341 37.09 11.06 27.32
CA GLY A 341 35.83 10.85 28.04
C GLY A 341 34.64 10.41 27.18
N ARG A 342 34.72 10.50 25.84
CA ARG A 342 33.69 9.98 24.94
C ARG A 342 33.88 8.48 24.71
N GLN A 343 32.83 7.68 24.94
CA GLN A 343 32.81 6.25 24.66
C GLN A 343 31.98 5.98 23.40
N PRO A 344 32.60 5.62 22.27
CA PRO A 344 31.87 5.27 21.05
C PRO A 344 30.97 4.07 21.26
N TRP A 345 29.72 4.18 20.84
CA TRP A 345 28.80 3.05 20.80
C TRP A 345 28.84 2.41 19.42
N THR A 346 29.63 1.35 19.31
CA THR A 346 29.93 0.67 18.04
C THR A 346 28.72 -0.08 17.47
N PHE A 347 28.75 -0.43 16.18
CA PHE A 347 27.70 -1.24 15.55
C PHE A 347 27.35 -2.52 16.32
N ASN A 348 28.37 -3.29 16.72
CA ASN A 348 28.16 -4.59 17.37
C ASN A 348 27.60 -4.41 18.79
N GLN A 349 28.05 -3.39 19.52
CA GLN A 349 27.46 -3.04 20.83
C GLN A 349 26.00 -2.61 20.67
N ARG A 350 25.69 -1.78 19.66
CA ARG A 350 24.30 -1.41 19.34
C ARG A 350 23.45 -2.63 19.09
N PHE A 351 23.92 -3.57 18.26
CA PHE A 351 23.18 -4.78 17.91
C PHE A 351 22.90 -5.64 19.16
N GLU A 352 23.90 -5.77 20.02
CA GLU A 352 23.80 -6.48 21.27
C GLU A 352 22.82 -5.80 22.24
N ASP A 353 22.96 -4.49 22.45
CA ASP A 353 22.19 -3.74 23.44
C ASP A 353 20.73 -3.51 23.01
N ALA A 354 20.48 -3.36 21.71
CA ALA A 354 19.16 -3.05 21.16
C ALA A 354 18.36 -4.28 20.74
N ILE A 355 19.00 -5.35 20.24
CA ILE A 355 18.29 -6.49 19.62
C ILE A 355 18.53 -7.79 20.39
N GLN A 356 19.77 -8.26 20.46
CA GLN A 356 20.07 -9.62 20.96
C GLN A 356 20.01 -9.75 22.49
N GLY A 357 20.66 -8.85 23.20
CA GLY A 357 20.71 -8.82 24.66
C GLY A 357 19.34 -8.67 25.31
N PRO A 358 18.48 -7.72 24.90
CA PRO A 358 17.11 -7.60 25.38
C PRO A 358 16.30 -8.90 25.20
N ARG A 359 16.37 -9.52 24.02
CA ARG A 359 15.68 -10.80 23.73
C ARG A 359 16.13 -11.90 24.69
N ARG A 360 17.43 -12.02 24.95
CA ARG A 360 17.95 -12.98 25.95
C ARG A 360 17.47 -12.68 27.37
N ARG A 361 17.52 -11.43 27.81
CA ARG A 361 17.08 -11.02 29.15
C ARG A 361 15.60 -11.30 29.37
N LEU A 362 14.78 -11.09 28.33
CA LEU A 362 13.34 -11.35 28.33
C LEU A 362 12.98 -12.80 27.99
N LYS A 363 13.97 -13.71 27.83
CA LYS A 363 13.78 -15.12 27.44
C LYS A 363 12.94 -15.30 26.16
N ARG A 364 13.11 -14.39 25.20
CA ARG A 364 12.49 -14.42 23.87
C ARG A 364 13.46 -15.06 22.86
N ASP A 365 12.91 -15.46 21.71
CA ASP A 365 13.70 -15.99 20.60
C ASP A 365 14.76 -14.97 20.14
N THR A 366 15.93 -15.50 19.81
CA THR A 366 17.11 -14.74 19.35
C THR A 366 17.48 -15.16 17.93
N MET A 367 18.17 -14.27 17.20
CA MET A 367 18.72 -14.65 15.91
C MET A 367 19.91 -15.58 16.14
N SER A 368 20.04 -16.61 15.30
CA SER A 368 21.26 -17.44 15.27
C SER A 368 22.48 -16.60 14.88
N GLU A 369 23.69 -17.12 15.09
CA GLU A 369 24.92 -16.42 14.68
C GLU A 369 24.95 -16.14 13.17
N ARG A 370 24.58 -17.15 12.35
CA ARG A 370 24.49 -17.01 10.88
C ARG A 370 23.49 -15.92 10.48
N GLU A 371 22.33 -15.92 11.11
CA GLU A 371 21.31 -14.92 10.82
C GLU A 371 21.75 -13.53 11.27
N SER A 372 22.32 -13.42 12.48
CA SER A 372 22.83 -12.15 13.02
C SER A 372 23.85 -11.54 12.07
N LYS A 373 24.78 -12.37 11.55
CA LYS A 373 25.74 -11.92 10.54
C LYS A 373 25.04 -11.41 9.28
N ALA A 374 24.12 -12.18 8.71
CA ALA A 374 23.40 -11.79 7.49
C ALA A 374 22.58 -10.48 7.69
N PHE A 375 21.94 -10.33 8.85
CA PHE A 375 21.20 -9.12 9.22
C PHE A 375 22.14 -7.91 9.33
N CYS A 376 23.21 -8.04 10.11
CA CYS A 376 24.18 -6.97 10.33
C CYS A 376 24.87 -6.54 9.03
N ASP A 377 25.22 -7.48 8.15
CA ASP A 377 25.81 -7.19 6.85
C ASP A 377 24.83 -6.40 5.98
N MET A 378 23.56 -6.82 5.92
CA MET A 378 22.51 -6.11 5.18
C MET A 378 22.31 -4.68 5.70
N ILE A 379 22.22 -4.48 7.03
CA ILE A 379 22.05 -3.14 7.62
C ILE A 379 23.25 -2.24 7.30
N LYS A 380 24.48 -2.76 7.35
CA LYS A 380 25.70 -2.00 6.98
C LYS A 380 25.69 -1.57 5.51
N ASP A 381 25.19 -2.42 4.61
CA ASP A 381 25.06 -2.07 3.19
C ASP A 381 23.99 -0.99 2.97
N ILE A 382 22.86 -1.09 3.66
CA ILE A 382 21.75 -0.11 3.59
C ILE A 382 22.18 1.27 4.12
N LEU A 383 22.94 1.29 5.22
CA LEU A 383 23.34 2.51 5.91
C LEU A 383 24.70 3.07 5.45
N LYS A 384 25.11 2.82 4.21
CA LYS A 384 26.28 3.51 3.63
C LYS A 384 26.02 5.01 3.53
N PHE A 385 27.06 5.80 3.82
CA PHE A 385 26.95 7.26 3.85
C PHE A 385 26.54 7.82 2.49
N ARG A 386 27.21 7.42 1.41
CA ARG A 386 26.92 7.93 0.07
C ARG A 386 25.63 7.32 -0.49
N PRO A 387 24.67 8.14 -0.96
CA PRO A 387 23.38 7.64 -1.47
C PRO A 387 23.53 6.61 -2.59
N GLY A 388 24.48 6.83 -3.51
CA GLY A 388 24.72 5.95 -4.65
C GLY A 388 25.38 4.60 -4.33
N GLU A 389 25.85 4.41 -3.08
CA GLU A 389 26.43 3.13 -2.64
C GLU A 389 25.41 2.24 -1.92
N ARG A 390 24.21 2.78 -1.63
CA ARG A 390 23.13 2.03 -0.97
C ARG A 390 22.44 1.11 -1.98
N PRO A 391 22.02 -0.09 -1.56
CA PRO A 391 21.22 -0.97 -2.40
C PRO A 391 19.86 -0.36 -2.72
N THR A 392 19.23 -0.80 -3.81
CA THR A 392 17.80 -0.51 -4.03
C THR A 392 16.93 -1.36 -3.10
N ALA A 393 15.66 -1.01 -2.91
CA ALA A 393 14.73 -1.85 -2.16
C ALA A 393 14.55 -3.24 -2.83
N GLU A 394 14.59 -3.32 -4.17
CA GLU A 394 14.66 -4.58 -4.90
C GLU A 394 15.90 -5.43 -4.58
N ASP A 395 17.08 -4.81 -4.45
CA ASP A 395 18.30 -5.52 -4.08
C ASP A 395 18.22 -6.02 -2.63
N MET A 396 17.63 -5.24 -1.73
CA MET A 396 17.36 -5.65 -0.35
C MET A 396 16.48 -6.89 -0.28
N LEU A 397 15.47 -7.02 -1.15
CA LEU A 397 14.63 -8.22 -1.25
C LEU A 397 15.40 -9.49 -1.62
N ARG A 398 16.58 -9.34 -2.24
CA ARG A 398 17.48 -10.43 -2.65
C ARG A 398 18.60 -10.70 -1.65
N SER A 399 18.68 -9.92 -0.57
CA SER A 399 19.71 -10.12 0.45
C SER A 399 19.56 -11.49 1.11
N GLN A 400 20.66 -12.00 1.66
CA GLN A 400 20.65 -13.29 2.35
C GLN A 400 19.66 -13.29 3.52
N TRP A 401 19.67 -12.24 4.35
CA TRP A 401 18.78 -12.16 5.50
C TRP A 401 17.30 -12.17 5.08
N MET A 402 16.99 -11.44 4.01
CA MET A 402 15.63 -11.32 3.51
C MET A 402 15.11 -12.64 2.93
N THR A 403 15.91 -13.32 2.11
CA THR A 403 15.51 -14.55 1.41
C THR A 403 15.45 -15.79 2.33
N GLU A 404 16.39 -15.93 3.27
CA GLU A 404 16.48 -17.11 4.13
C GLU A 404 15.60 -17.04 5.39
N TRP A 405 15.31 -15.83 5.91
CA TRP A 405 14.53 -15.64 7.14
C TRP A 405 13.29 -14.77 6.91
N ALA A 406 13.47 -13.48 6.61
CA ALA A 406 12.38 -12.52 6.74
C ALA A 406 11.21 -12.75 5.77
N MET A 407 11.49 -13.08 4.51
CA MET A 407 10.46 -13.43 3.52
C MET A 407 9.74 -14.74 3.82
N ARG A 408 10.36 -15.66 4.57
CA ARG A 408 9.68 -16.90 4.98
C ARG A 408 8.58 -16.59 5.99
N ASP A 409 8.88 -15.75 6.98
CA ASP A 409 7.92 -15.35 7.99
C ASP A 409 6.84 -14.43 7.40
N ALA A 410 7.20 -13.53 6.48
CA ALA A 410 6.21 -12.78 5.69
C ALA A 410 5.24 -13.71 4.93
N LYS A 411 5.74 -14.74 4.23
CA LYS A 411 4.86 -15.71 3.56
C LYS A 411 3.95 -16.46 4.53
N LYS A 412 4.43 -16.79 5.73
CA LYS A 412 3.59 -17.44 6.76
C LYS A 412 2.50 -16.50 7.29
N THR A 413 2.80 -15.22 7.51
CA THR A 413 1.82 -14.20 7.96
C THR A 413 0.60 -14.14 7.04
N TRP A 414 0.82 -14.22 5.74
CA TRP A 414 -0.25 -14.15 4.73
C TRP A 414 -0.83 -15.52 4.34
N GLY A 415 -0.23 -16.63 4.79
CA GLY A 415 -0.57 -18.00 4.39
C GLY A 415 -0.10 -18.34 2.96
N PRO A 416 -0.39 -19.54 2.45
CA PRO A 416 -0.28 -19.80 1.02
C PRO A 416 -1.09 -18.72 0.30
N LEU A 417 -0.51 -18.07 -0.72
CA LEU A 417 -1.26 -17.33 -1.74
C LEU A 417 -2.16 -18.27 -2.58
N ALA A 418 -2.72 -19.32 -1.95
CA ALA A 418 -3.95 -19.90 -2.43
C ALA A 418 -4.92 -18.71 -2.48
N LEU A 419 -5.44 -18.41 -3.66
CA LEU A 419 -6.65 -17.64 -3.79
C LEU A 419 -7.64 -18.26 -2.81
N GLN A 420 -7.74 -17.70 -1.62
CA GLN A 420 -8.81 -18.07 -0.74
C GLN A 420 -10.06 -17.60 -1.48
N VAL A 421 -11.11 -18.41 -1.44
CA VAL A 421 -12.42 -17.99 -1.96
C VAL A 421 -12.87 -16.68 -1.28
N SER A 422 -12.29 -16.33 -0.12
CA SER A 422 -12.42 -15.03 0.56
C SER A 422 -11.69 -13.85 -0.11
N ASP A 423 -10.82 -14.07 -1.10
CA ASP A 423 -10.30 -13.03 -2.01
C ASP A 423 -11.27 -12.76 -3.18
N PHE A 424 -12.55 -13.13 -3.03
CA PHE A 424 -13.62 -12.62 -3.87
C PHE A 424 -13.68 -11.09 -3.72
N LYS A 425 -12.91 -10.39 -4.56
CA LYS A 425 -13.26 -9.03 -4.95
C LYS A 425 -14.58 -9.17 -5.68
N GLN A 426 -15.61 -8.49 -5.18
CA GLN A 426 -16.64 -8.04 -6.09
C GLN A 426 -15.88 -7.22 -7.14
N TYR A 427 -15.61 -7.74 -8.34
CA TYR A 427 -14.92 -6.96 -9.36
C TYR A 427 -15.76 -5.72 -9.72
N LEU A 428 -17.08 -5.75 -9.46
CA LEU A 428 -17.96 -4.58 -9.48
C LEU A 428 -17.76 -3.61 -8.30
N SER A 429 -16.89 -3.92 -7.33
CA SER A 429 -16.40 -2.96 -6.34
C SER A 429 -15.17 -2.17 -6.82
N ILE A 430 -14.50 -2.62 -7.89
CA ILE A 430 -13.40 -1.87 -8.50
C ILE A 430 -14.00 -0.65 -9.21
N PRO A 431 -13.65 0.60 -8.84
CA PRO A 431 -14.33 1.78 -9.37
C PRO A 431 -14.35 1.88 -10.89
N LEU A 432 -13.26 1.48 -11.55
CA LEU A 432 -13.16 1.49 -13.00
C LEU A 432 -14.09 0.43 -13.65
N LEU A 433 -14.11 -0.79 -13.12
CA LEU A 433 -15.01 -1.84 -13.63
C LEU A 433 -16.46 -1.53 -13.33
N LEU A 434 -16.77 -0.98 -12.15
CA LEU A 434 -18.10 -0.52 -11.81
C LEU A 434 -18.58 0.60 -12.74
N TRP A 435 -17.68 1.49 -13.12
CA TRP A 435 -17.98 2.56 -14.08
C TRP A 435 -18.35 1.96 -15.44
N TYR A 436 -17.49 1.12 -16.02
CA TYR A 436 -17.78 0.46 -17.29
C TYR A 436 -19.04 -0.42 -17.22
N TYR A 437 -19.24 -1.13 -16.10
CA TYR A 437 -20.44 -1.92 -15.86
C TYR A 437 -21.70 -1.05 -15.89
N LYS A 438 -21.66 0.16 -15.32
CA LYS A 438 -22.78 1.12 -15.42
C LYS A 438 -22.97 1.62 -16.85
N GLU A 439 -21.90 1.88 -17.59
CA GLU A 439 -21.98 2.32 -18.99
C GLU A 439 -22.63 1.26 -19.88
N ILE A 440 -22.22 -0.01 -19.76
CA ILE A 440 -22.87 -1.11 -20.51
C ILE A 440 -24.31 -1.36 -20.07
N ASN A 441 -24.75 -0.84 -18.90
CA ASN A 441 -26.14 -0.90 -18.44
C ASN A 441 -27.05 0.21 -18.98
N LYS A 442 -26.52 1.20 -19.71
CA LYS A 442 -27.34 2.26 -20.31
C LYS A 442 -28.04 1.74 -21.58
N ALA A 443 -29.23 2.27 -21.84
CA ALA A 443 -29.92 2.04 -23.11
C ALA A 443 -29.09 2.59 -24.28
N GLY A 444 -28.86 1.78 -25.31
CA GLY A 444 -28.01 2.17 -26.45
C GLY A 444 -26.50 2.06 -26.18
N SER A 445 -26.08 1.25 -25.21
CA SER A 445 -24.67 0.99 -24.89
C SER A 445 -23.85 0.66 -26.14
N LEU A 446 -22.65 1.23 -26.26
CA LEU A 446 -21.79 0.92 -27.40
C LEU A 446 -21.07 -0.41 -27.16
N GLU A 447 -20.76 -1.13 -28.25
CA GLU A 447 -19.95 -2.35 -28.21
C GLU A 447 -18.57 -2.09 -27.58
N SER A 448 -18.01 -0.91 -27.84
CA SER A 448 -16.73 -0.46 -27.27
C SER A 448 -16.74 -0.37 -25.74
N ASP A 449 -17.91 -0.15 -25.14
CA ASP A 449 -18.04 -0.10 -23.68
C ASP A 449 -18.00 -1.52 -23.09
N VAL A 450 -18.58 -2.49 -23.81
CA VAL A 450 -18.50 -3.92 -23.46
C VAL A 450 -17.06 -4.42 -23.63
N ASP A 451 -16.41 -4.05 -24.73
CA ASP A 451 -14.99 -4.34 -24.95
C ASP A 451 -14.13 -3.80 -23.82
N ALA A 452 -14.32 -2.52 -23.46
CA ALA A 452 -13.54 -1.89 -22.42
C ALA A 452 -13.80 -2.51 -21.04
N PHE A 453 -15.05 -2.90 -20.73
CA PHE A 453 -15.36 -3.62 -19.50
C PHE A 453 -14.57 -4.94 -19.42
N TYR A 454 -14.76 -5.84 -20.39
CA TYR A 454 -14.13 -7.16 -20.36
C TYR A 454 -12.62 -7.08 -20.53
N LEU A 455 -12.09 -6.12 -21.30
CA LEU A 455 -10.65 -5.90 -21.40
C LEU A 455 -10.03 -5.56 -20.04
N ASN A 456 -10.68 -4.71 -19.24
CA ASN A 456 -10.20 -4.37 -17.92
C ASN A 456 -10.43 -5.52 -16.93
N PHE A 457 -11.56 -6.23 -17.02
CA PHE A 457 -11.81 -7.43 -16.21
C PHE A 457 -10.72 -8.48 -16.44
N LEU A 458 -10.35 -8.73 -17.70
CA LEU A 458 -9.29 -9.67 -18.06
C LEU A 458 -7.92 -9.24 -17.54
N LYS A 459 -7.64 -7.95 -17.34
CA LYS A 459 -6.38 -7.51 -16.70
C LYS A 459 -6.31 -7.91 -15.23
N GLU A 460 -7.46 -7.95 -14.55
CA GLU A 460 -7.54 -8.38 -13.15
C GLU A 460 -7.35 -9.89 -13.00
N VAL A 461 -7.83 -10.68 -13.96
CA VAL A 461 -7.68 -12.14 -13.94
C VAL A 461 -6.32 -12.58 -14.48
N PHE A 462 -5.92 -12.07 -15.66
CA PHE A 462 -4.73 -12.48 -16.42
C PHE A 462 -3.62 -11.44 -16.27
N THR A 463 -2.87 -11.55 -15.18
CA THR A 463 -1.92 -10.51 -14.78
C THR A 463 -0.57 -10.64 -15.50
N LEU A 464 0.14 -9.52 -15.65
CA LEU A 464 1.52 -9.50 -16.16
C LEU A 464 2.49 -10.32 -15.29
N ARG A 465 2.20 -10.47 -13.99
CA ARG A 465 2.98 -11.33 -13.06
C ARG A 465 2.94 -12.79 -13.45
N ASP A 466 1.82 -13.22 -14.01
CA ASP A 466 1.63 -14.57 -14.53
C ASP A 466 2.14 -14.71 -15.98
N ASN A 467 2.92 -13.73 -16.47
CA ASN A 467 3.43 -13.60 -17.83
C ASN A 467 2.35 -13.46 -18.92
N PHE A 468 1.11 -13.09 -18.58
CA PHE A 468 0.09 -12.77 -19.58
C PHE A 468 0.31 -11.36 -20.14
N GLY A 469 0.48 -11.26 -21.45
CA GLY A 469 0.48 -10.04 -22.24
C GLY A 469 -0.86 -9.76 -22.91
N VAL A 470 -1.02 -8.52 -23.39
CA VAL A 470 -2.16 -8.04 -24.19
C VAL A 470 -1.67 -7.80 -25.61
N GLU A 471 -2.31 -8.41 -26.59
CA GLU A 471 -2.12 -8.09 -28.01
C GLU A 471 -3.51 -7.82 -28.58
N GLN A 472 -3.70 -6.60 -29.05
CA GLN A 472 -4.86 -6.24 -29.84
C GLN A 472 -4.49 -6.54 -31.28
N GLU A 473 -5.13 -7.53 -31.89
CA GLU A 473 -4.78 -7.94 -33.25
C GLU A 473 -5.21 -6.85 -34.25
N SER A 474 -4.26 -6.40 -35.07
CA SER A 474 -4.48 -5.32 -36.05
C SER A 474 -4.73 -5.83 -37.47
N ARG A 475 -4.73 -7.15 -37.69
CA ARG A 475 -4.96 -7.75 -39.01
C ARG A 475 -6.37 -7.45 -39.55
N PRO A 476 -6.53 -7.00 -40.82
CA PRO A 476 -7.83 -6.66 -41.38
C PRO A 476 -8.79 -7.86 -41.46
N ALA A 477 -10.05 -7.69 -41.02
CA ALA A 477 -11.10 -8.72 -41.04
C ALA A 477 -11.29 -9.39 -42.42
N LYS A 478 -10.98 -8.66 -43.50
CA LYS A 478 -11.08 -9.11 -44.90
C LYS A 478 -10.04 -10.19 -45.25
N GLU A 479 -8.84 -10.13 -44.67
CA GLU A 479 -7.79 -11.14 -44.86
C GLU A 479 -8.09 -12.43 -44.10
N LEU A 480 -8.94 -12.34 -43.06
CA LEU A 480 -9.32 -13.45 -42.18
C LEU A 480 -10.67 -14.10 -42.56
N GLY A 481 -11.34 -13.63 -43.62
CA GLY A 481 -12.66 -14.15 -44.02
C GLY A 481 -13.77 -13.88 -42.99
N LEU A 482 -13.63 -12.80 -42.20
CA LEU A 482 -14.57 -12.39 -41.16
C LEU A 482 -15.47 -11.25 -41.66
N SER A 483 -16.74 -11.29 -41.26
CA SER A 483 -17.74 -10.28 -41.65
C SER A 483 -17.72 -9.10 -40.66
N GLN A 484 -17.20 -7.97 -41.13
CA GLN A 484 -17.48 -6.59 -40.68
C GLN A 484 -16.71 -5.94 -39.52
N ARG A 485 -16.02 -6.64 -38.60
CA ARG A 485 -15.17 -5.99 -37.57
C ARG A 485 -13.92 -6.80 -37.21
N SER A 486 -12.84 -6.11 -36.86
CA SER A 486 -11.49 -6.65 -36.61
C SER A 486 -11.04 -6.58 -35.15
N ASP A 487 -11.89 -6.14 -34.23
CA ASP A 487 -11.44 -5.80 -32.88
C ASP A 487 -11.61 -7.00 -31.92
N PHE A 488 -10.75 -8.01 -32.03
CA PHE A 488 -10.66 -9.09 -31.04
C PHE A 488 -9.70 -8.68 -29.92
N THR A 489 -10.05 -9.00 -28.68
CA THR A 489 -9.13 -8.86 -27.54
C THR A 489 -8.45 -10.20 -27.26
N MET A 490 -7.13 -10.28 -27.47
CA MET A 490 -6.34 -11.47 -27.14
C MET A 490 -5.52 -11.27 -25.87
N ARG A 491 -5.48 -12.31 -25.03
CA ARG A 491 -4.53 -12.45 -23.92
C ARG A 491 -3.65 -13.68 -24.19
N TYR A 492 -2.34 -13.52 -24.09
CA TYR A 492 -1.36 -14.58 -24.40
C TYR A 492 -0.19 -14.59 -23.42
N ILE A 493 0.51 -15.72 -23.25
CA ILE A 493 1.72 -15.79 -22.43
C ILE A 493 2.95 -15.30 -23.21
N LYS A 494 3.75 -14.38 -22.66
CA LYS A 494 4.85 -13.66 -23.35
C LYS A 494 6.21 -14.41 -23.40
N ASN A 495 6.30 -15.63 -22.85
CA ASN A 495 7.58 -16.34 -22.72
C ASN A 495 7.88 -17.32 -23.88
N GLY A 496 8.34 -16.78 -25.02
CA GLY A 496 9.37 -17.43 -25.85
C GLY A 496 9.05 -18.69 -26.67
N ASP A 497 7.87 -19.32 -26.58
CA ASP A 497 7.35 -20.35 -27.52
C ASP A 497 5.88 -20.75 -27.12
N PRO A 498 5.08 -21.39 -28.01
CA PRO A 498 3.70 -21.06 -28.45
C PRO A 498 2.86 -20.02 -27.69
N LYS A 499 2.09 -19.17 -28.40
CA LYS A 499 1.05 -18.31 -27.77
C LYS A 499 -0.04 -19.19 -27.14
N LYS A 500 0.06 -19.43 -25.83
CA LYS A 500 -1.05 -19.95 -25.02
C LYS A 500 -2.08 -18.83 -24.86
N VAL A 501 -3.22 -18.96 -25.52
CA VAL A 501 -4.17 -17.85 -25.70
C VAL A 501 -5.51 -18.14 -25.06
N ILE A 502 -6.11 -17.07 -24.56
CA ILE A 502 -7.56 -17.03 -24.37
C ILE A 502 -8.11 -16.01 -25.34
N LEU A 503 -9.07 -16.47 -26.10
CA LEU A 503 -9.75 -15.67 -27.10
C LEU A 503 -11.07 -15.21 -26.54
N CYS A 504 -11.25 -13.89 -26.55
CA CYS A 504 -12.39 -13.23 -25.99
C CYS A 504 -13.06 -12.40 -27.08
N GLU A 505 -14.33 -12.71 -27.35
CA GLU A 505 -15.18 -11.96 -28.27
C GLU A 505 -16.30 -11.29 -27.47
N ASN A 506 -16.47 -9.97 -27.66
CA ASN A 506 -17.52 -9.22 -26.98
C ASN A 506 -18.54 -8.68 -27.99
N LYS A 507 -19.82 -8.71 -27.65
CA LYS A 507 -20.91 -8.11 -28.42
C LYS A 507 -21.76 -7.18 -27.57
N ARG A 508 -22.50 -6.32 -28.26
CA ARG A 508 -23.42 -5.35 -27.64
C ARG A 508 -24.46 -6.01 -26.75
N ARG A 509 -24.88 -5.26 -25.74
CA ARG A 509 -25.93 -5.67 -24.80
C ARG A 509 -27.27 -5.98 -25.44
N GLU A 510 -27.68 -5.26 -26.49
CA GLU A 510 -28.99 -5.52 -27.11
C GLU A 510 -29.10 -6.93 -27.74
N GLY A 511 -27.99 -7.65 -27.84
CA GLY A 511 -27.93 -9.01 -28.35
C GLY A 511 -28.11 -10.13 -27.33
N GLU A 512 -28.23 -9.84 -26.04
CA GLU A 512 -28.29 -10.86 -24.97
C GLU A 512 -29.40 -11.91 -25.23
N SER A 513 -30.55 -11.48 -25.75
CA SER A 513 -31.70 -12.34 -26.07
C SER A 513 -31.67 -12.97 -27.46
N GLN A 514 -30.68 -12.65 -28.30
CA GLN A 514 -30.65 -13.04 -29.71
C GLN A 514 -29.65 -14.19 -29.94
N THR A 515 -30.16 -15.41 -30.11
CA THR A 515 -29.35 -16.61 -30.37
C THR A 515 -28.42 -16.46 -31.58
N SER A 516 -28.83 -15.68 -32.59
CA SER A 516 -28.01 -15.39 -33.78
C SER A 516 -26.72 -14.64 -33.43
N ILE A 517 -26.76 -13.72 -32.47
CA ILE A 517 -25.59 -12.92 -32.05
C ILE A 517 -24.58 -13.79 -31.32
N TRP A 518 -25.04 -14.64 -30.40
CA TRP A 518 -24.18 -15.62 -29.73
C TRP A 518 -23.53 -16.59 -30.72
N THR A 519 -24.30 -17.08 -31.69
CA THR A 519 -23.81 -18.01 -32.71
C THR A 519 -22.77 -17.34 -33.62
N ASP A 520 -23.01 -16.10 -34.04
CA ASP A 520 -22.08 -15.32 -34.84
C ASP A 520 -20.77 -15.05 -34.07
N ALA A 521 -20.85 -14.60 -32.82
CA ALA A 521 -19.69 -14.36 -31.96
C ALA A 521 -18.86 -15.64 -31.73
N LEU A 522 -19.52 -16.77 -31.46
CA LEU A 522 -18.84 -18.06 -31.31
C LEU A 522 -18.16 -18.50 -32.62
N ASN A 523 -18.83 -18.35 -33.76
CA ASN A 523 -18.23 -18.68 -35.05
C ASN A 523 -17.02 -17.81 -35.36
N GLN A 524 -17.06 -16.53 -35.01
CA GLN A 524 -15.94 -15.59 -35.18
C GLN A 524 -14.74 -16.00 -34.33
N VAL A 525 -14.94 -16.23 -33.02
CA VAL A 525 -13.84 -16.61 -32.11
C VAL A 525 -13.24 -17.97 -32.48
N VAL A 526 -14.05 -18.93 -32.96
CA VAL A 526 -13.57 -20.26 -33.41
C VAL A 526 -12.74 -20.17 -34.70
N LYS A 527 -13.17 -19.35 -35.67
CA LYS A 527 -12.37 -19.10 -36.88
C LYS A 527 -11.00 -18.55 -36.52
N TYR A 528 -10.97 -17.60 -35.58
CA TYR A 528 -9.72 -17.01 -35.11
C TYR A 528 -8.85 -17.99 -34.33
N ALA A 529 -9.45 -18.80 -33.44
CA ALA A 529 -8.76 -19.88 -32.73
C ALA A 529 -8.11 -20.88 -33.69
N THR A 530 -8.79 -21.20 -34.80
CA THR A 530 -8.28 -22.08 -35.84
C THR A 530 -7.10 -21.45 -36.59
N LEU A 531 -7.11 -20.14 -36.81
CA LEU A 531 -6.00 -19.41 -37.41
C LEU A 531 -4.77 -19.38 -36.50
N ILE A 532 -4.94 -19.08 -35.21
CA ILE A 532 -3.79 -19.07 -34.28
C ILE A 532 -3.09 -20.42 -34.31
N ARG A 533 -3.82 -21.53 -34.38
CA ARG A 533 -3.21 -22.87 -34.47
C ARG A 533 -2.35 -23.11 -35.70
N THR A 534 -2.53 -22.34 -36.78
CA THR A 534 -1.71 -22.47 -37.98
C THR A 534 -0.49 -21.54 -37.97
N GLU A 535 -0.33 -20.68 -36.97
CA GLU A 535 0.85 -19.82 -36.85
C GLU A 535 2.12 -20.61 -36.49
N PRO A 536 3.30 -20.21 -37.01
CA PRO A 536 4.56 -20.84 -36.67
C PRO A 536 4.82 -20.85 -35.16
N GLY A 537 5.25 -22.00 -34.63
CA GLY A 537 5.54 -22.18 -33.19
C GLY A 537 4.33 -22.63 -32.36
N GLN A 538 3.16 -22.85 -32.95
CA GLN A 538 1.95 -23.26 -32.22
C GLN A 538 1.80 -24.78 -32.09
N ASN A 539 1.23 -25.25 -30.98
CA ASN A 539 0.92 -26.67 -30.79
C ASN A 539 -0.52 -26.98 -31.25
N PRO A 540 -0.73 -27.64 -32.41
CA PRO A 540 -2.06 -27.90 -32.95
C PRO A 540 -2.88 -28.92 -32.13
N ASN A 541 -2.24 -29.63 -31.18
CA ASN A 541 -2.92 -30.57 -30.29
C ASN A 541 -3.39 -29.90 -28.98
N GLU A 542 -3.03 -28.64 -28.75
CA GLU A 542 -3.38 -27.94 -27.53
C GLU A 542 -4.85 -27.50 -27.53
N THR A 543 -5.51 -27.67 -26.39
CA THR A 543 -6.86 -27.18 -26.17
C THR A 543 -6.79 -25.67 -25.95
N LEU A 544 -7.57 -24.93 -26.74
CA LEU A 544 -7.74 -23.49 -26.55
C LEU A 544 -8.98 -23.21 -25.71
N TYR A 545 -8.91 -22.20 -24.86
CA TYR A 545 -10.06 -21.74 -24.07
C TYR A 545 -10.60 -20.45 -24.70
N LEU A 546 -11.91 -20.39 -24.89
CA LEU A 546 -12.59 -19.30 -25.58
C LEU A 546 -13.67 -18.74 -24.67
N THR A 547 -13.87 -17.43 -24.72
CA THR A 547 -15.01 -16.79 -24.06
C THR A 547 -15.75 -15.89 -25.03
N VAL A 548 -17.07 -15.97 -24.96
CA VAL A 548 -17.97 -15.11 -25.71
C VAL A 548 -18.78 -14.35 -24.69
N ASN A 549 -18.75 -13.03 -24.80
CA ASN A 549 -19.46 -12.13 -23.92
C ASN A 549 -20.46 -11.31 -24.72
N VAL A 550 -21.71 -11.27 -24.29
CA VAL A 550 -22.74 -10.43 -24.90
C VAL A 550 -23.32 -9.56 -23.79
N GLY A 551 -23.09 -8.25 -23.88
CA GLY A 551 -23.48 -7.30 -22.85
C GLY A 551 -22.89 -7.62 -21.48
N THR A 552 -23.75 -8.07 -20.57
CA THR A 552 -23.41 -8.40 -19.19
C THR A 552 -23.33 -9.91 -18.92
N TYR A 553 -23.28 -10.73 -19.98
CA TYR A 553 -23.28 -12.18 -19.86
C TYR A 553 -22.04 -12.79 -20.51
N PRO A 554 -21.13 -13.42 -19.74
CA PRO A 554 -20.09 -14.28 -20.29
C PRO A 554 -20.54 -15.73 -20.48
N ARG A 555 -19.96 -16.39 -21.48
CA ARG A 555 -20.03 -17.84 -21.70
C ARG A 555 -18.65 -18.40 -22.06
N PHE A 556 -18.40 -19.64 -21.61
CA PHE A 556 -17.08 -20.26 -21.63
C PHE A 556 -17.07 -21.54 -22.46
N TYR A 557 -16.05 -21.67 -23.31
CA TYR A 557 -15.89 -22.79 -24.23
C TYR A 557 -14.47 -23.32 -24.20
N GLU A 558 -14.33 -24.58 -24.57
CA GLU A 558 -13.06 -25.18 -24.94
C GLU A 558 -13.11 -25.58 -26.42
N LEU A 559 -11.97 -25.44 -27.09
CA LEU A 559 -11.77 -25.94 -28.44
C LEU A 559 -10.69 -27.02 -28.36
N PRO A 560 -11.05 -28.31 -28.33
CA PRO A 560 -10.07 -29.39 -28.15
C PRO A 560 -9.17 -29.55 -29.38
N GLY A 561 -7.85 -29.53 -29.22
CA GLY A 561 -6.83 -29.84 -30.25
C GLY A 561 -7.25 -29.70 -31.73
N LYS A 562 -7.06 -30.72 -32.56
CA LYS A 562 -7.41 -30.68 -34.00
C LYS A 562 -8.92 -30.52 -34.34
N SER A 563 -9.78 -30.26 -33.35
CA SER A 563 -11.20 -29.97 -33.56
C SER A 563 -11.41 -28.54 -34.04
N SER A 564 -12.28 -28.37 -35.03
CA SER A 564 -12.90 -27.08 -35.39
C SER A 564 -14.25 -26.85 -34.68
N THR A 565 -14.69 -27.80 -33.86
CA THR A 565 -15.97 -27.74 -33.15
C THR A 565 -15.72 -27.37 -31.68
N PRO A 566 -16.17 -26.19 -31.21
CA PRO A 566 -16.08 -25.81 -29.80
C PRO A 566 -17.06 -26.66 -28.97
N LYS A 567 -16.74 -26.83 -27.69
CA LYS A 567 -17.62 -27.45 -26.69
C LYS A 567 -17.83 -26.48 -25.54
N ASP A 568 -18.98 -26.54 -24.89
CA ASP A 568 -19.17 -25.86 -23.61
C ASP A 568 -18.12 -26.39 -22.63
N TRP A 569 -17.43 -25.46 -21.96
CA TRP A 569 -16.41 -25.85 -21.00
C TRP A 569 -17.09 -26.45 -19.76
N ALA A 570 -16.82 -27.72 -19.47
CA ALA A 570 -17.61 -28.51 -18.51
C ALA A 570 -17.80 -27.85 -17.13
N PRO A 571 -16.78 -27.18 -16.52
CA PRO A 571 -16.95 -26.45 -15.26
C PRO A 571 -17.98 -25.31 -15.31
N ALA A 572 -18.24 -24.73 -16.49
CA ALA A 572 -19.21 -23.65 -16.68
C ALA A 572 -20.65 -24.15 -16.95
N GLY A 573 -20.88 -25.46 -17.05
CA GLY A 573 -22.23 -26.05 -17.15
C GLY A 573 -23.07 -25.61 -18.36
N GLY A 574 -22.49 -24.93 -19.36
CA GLY A 574 -23.17 -24.49 -20.58
C GLY A 574 -24.23 -23.39 -20.40
N ARG A 575 -24.29 -22.74 -19.23
CA ARG A 575 -25.26 -21.66 -18.95
C ARG A 575 -24.67 -20.27 -19.21
N TYR A 576 -25.55 -19.28 -19.35
CA TYR A 576 -25.19 -17.87 -19.31
C TYR A 576 -25.05 -17.45 -17.86
N TYR A 577 -23.96 -16.75 -17.54
CA TYR A 577 -23.76 -16.15 -16.22
C TYR A 577 -24.10 -14.68 -16.31
N GLU A 578 -24.82 -14.10 -15.35
CA GLU A 578 -25.02 -12.66 -15.30
C GLU A 578 -23.98 -12.05 -14.36
N LEU A 579 -23.18 -11.10 -14.85
CA LEU A 579 -22.05 -10.55 -14.06
C LEU A 579 -22.44 -10.10 -12.64
N ALA A 580 -23.56 -9.41 -12.47
CA ALA A 580 -23.98 -8.90 -11.15
C ALA A 580 -24.55 -9.98 -10.22
N ASN A 581 -25.17 -11.03 -10.78
CA ASN A 581 -25.86 -12.05 -9.98
C ASN A 581 -25.00 -13.30 -9.75
N ASP A 582 -24.05 -13.58 -10.64
CA ASP A 582 -23.14 -14.74 -10.59
C ASP A 582 -21.68 -14.29 -10.43
N GLU A 583 -21.44 -13.21 -9.69
CA GLU A 583 -20.14 -12.55 -9.61
C GLU A 583 -19.03 -13.50 -9.12
N GLU A 584 -19.31 -14.31 -8.10
CA GLU A 584 -18.38 -15.29 -7.51
C GLU A 584 -18.05 -16.42 -8.51
N GLU A 585 -19.06 -17.00 -9.13
CA GLU A 585 -18.91 -18.07 -10.11
C GLU A 585 -18.14 -17.59 -11.35
N VAL A 586 -18.46 -16.42 -11.88
CA VAL A 586 -17.75 -15.83 -13.03
C VAL A 586 -16.27 -15.66 -12.69
N TRP A 587 -15.96 -15.12 -11.52
CA TRP A 587 -14.58 -14.95 -11.06
C TRP A 587 -13.86 -16.30 -10.95
N LYS A 588 -14.51 -17.31 -10.36
CA LYS A 588 -13.95 -18.65 -10.20
C LYS A 588 -13.64 -19.33 -11.53
N LEU A 589 -14.55 -19.25 -12.50
CA LEU A 589 -14.38 -19.86 -13.83
C LEU A 589 -13.19 -19.25 -14.57
N TRP A 590 -13.09 -17.92 -14.56
CA TRP A 590 -11.99 -17.21 -15.20
C TRP A 590 -10.62 -17.51 -14.55
N ASN A 591 -10.54 -17.60 -13.21
CA ASN A 591 -9.32 -18.02 -12.52
C ASN A 591 -8.92 -19.46 -12.86
N GLN A 592 -9.89 -20.38 -12.96
CA GLN A 592 -9.62 -21.76 -13.36
C GLN A 592 -9.07 -21.84 -14.79
N ILE A 593 -9.61 -21.06 -15.74
CA ILE A 593 -9.04 -20.96 -17.10
C ILE A 593 -7.60 -20.45 -17.05
N ARG A 594 -7.31 -19.41 -16.25
CA ARG A 594 -5.94 -18.92 -16.06
C ARG A 594 -5.00 -20.01 -15.59
N ASP A 595 -5.39 -20.76 -14.58
CA ASP A 595 -4.54 -21.80 -14.01
C ASP A 595 -4.34 -22.97 -14.99
N LEU A 596 -5.35 -23.28 -15.81
CA LEU A 596 -5.23 -24.24 -16.91
C LEU A 596 -4.23 -23.79 -17.98
N VAL A 597 -4.34 -22.53 -18.42
CA VAL A 597 -3.44 -21.94 -19.42
C VAL A 597 -2.00 -21.78 -18.90
N LYS A 598 -1.80 -21.73 -17.57
CA LYS A 598 -0.46 -21.73 -16.95
C LYS A 598 0.14 -23.13 -16.81
N SER A 599 -0.69 -24.17 -16.63
CA SER A 599 -0.26 -25.52 -16.26
C SER A 599 0.01 -26.43 -17.45
N HIS A 600 -0.72 -26.23 -18.54
CA HIS A 600 -0.43 -26.78 -19.87
C HIS A 600 0.53 -25.81 -20.55
#